data_AF-A0A1S8WI49-F1
#
_entry.id   AF-A0A1S8WI49-F1
#
_cell.length_a   1.000
_cell.length_b   1.000
_cell.length_c   1.000
_cell.angle_alpha   90.00
_cell.angle_beta   90.00
_cell.angle_gamma   90.00
#
_symmetry.space_group_name_H-M   'P 1'
#
loop_
_entity.id
_entity.type
_entity.pdbx_description
1 polymer ?
#
loop_
_entity_poly.entity_id
_entity_poly.type
_entity_poly.pdbx_seq_one_letter_code
_entity_poly.pdbx_strand_id
1 'polypeptide(L)'
;MSDRDKGGKTRVKAKTTSLPTGLQFPVGPMHLLLRKGNSAGAPVYLATIPECLAAEVLELAGNAGRDNMKIRIIPRYLQLAIKQRRRV
;
A
#
# COMPACT_ATOMS: atom_id res chain seq x y z
N MET A 1 -21.77 -39.76 -21.34
CA MET A 1 -20.85 -38.92 -22.12
C MET A 1 -20.76 -37.60 -21.39
N SER A 2 -19.57 -37.29 -20.87
CA SER A 2 -19.32 -36.23 -19.90
C SER A 2 -18.60 -35.08 -20.58
N ASP A 3 -19.36 -34.11 -21.06
CA ASP A 3 -18.79 -32.91 -21.68
C ASP A 3 -18.89 -31.74 -20.70
N ARG A 4 -17.92 -31.68 -19.79
CA ARG A 4 -17.66 -30.48 -18.98
C ARG A 4 -16.64 -29.61 -19.71
N ASP A 5 -17.07 -29.06 -20.85
CA ASP A 5 -16.31 -28.02 -21.54
C ASP A 5 -16.51 -26.68 -20.83
N LYS A 6 -15.57 -26.35 -19.95
CA LYS A 6 -15.31 -24.97 -19.50
C LYS A 6 -13.80 -24.75 -19.39
N GLY A 7 -13.08 -25.05 -20.47
CA GLY A 7 -11.63 -24.92 -20.56
C GLY A 7 -11.13 -23.74 -21.41
N GLY A 8 -12.02 -22.99 -22.06
CA GLY A 8 -11.66 -21.93 -22.99
C GLY A 8 -11.90 -20.52 -22.44
N LYS A 9 -11.12 -20.08 -21.44
CA LYS A 9 -11.02 -18.64 -21.15
C LYS A 9 -9.57 -18.24 -21.37
N THR A 10 -9.35 -17.44 -22.41
CA THR A 10 -8.14 -16.63 -22.60
C THR A 10 -7.69 -16.15 -21.23
N ARG A 11 -6.44 -16.42 -20.85
CA ARG A 11 -5.88 -16.13 -19.52
C ARG A 11 -6.02 -14.62 -19.23
N VAL A 12 -7.19 -14.21 -18.74
CA VAL A 12 -7.42 -12.86 -18.26
C VAL A 12 -6.46 -12.68 -17.12
N LYS A 13 -5.56 -11.71 -17.25
CA LYS A 13 -4.54 -11.40 -16.24
C LYS A 13 -5.24 -11.31 -14.89
N ALA A 14 -4.83 -12.17 -13.94
CA ALA A 14 -5.47 -12.25 -12.63
C ALA A 14 -5.47 -10.85 -12.00
N LYS A 15 -6.65 -10.34 -11.64
CA LYS A 15 -6.76 -9.07 -10.91
C LYS A 15 -6.07 -9.25 -9.56
N THR A 16 -5.10 -8.39 -9.25
CA THR A 16 -4.44 -8.38 -7.94
C THR A 16 -5.45 -7.94 -6.89
N THR A 17 -5.35 -8.49 -5.68
CA THR A 17 -6.28 -8.19 -4.58
C THR A 17 -6.16 -6.75 -4.06
N SER A 18 -5.11 -6.01 -4.42
CA SER A 18 -4.88 -4.60 -4.03
C SER A 18 -5.67 -3.59 -4.87
N LEU A 19 -5.90 -3.86 -6.16
CA LEU A 19 -6.62 -2.94 -7.06
C LEU A 19 -8.09 -2.73 -6.66
N PRO A 20 -8.85 -3.77 -6.26
CA PRO A 20 -10.22 -3.60 -5.78
C PRO A 20 -10.34 -2.88 -4.43
N THR A 21 -9.28 -2.88 -3.62
CA THR A 21 -9.29 -2.26 -2.28
C THR A 21 -8.84 -0.80 -2.30
N GLY A 22 -8.44 -0.26 -3.46
CA GLY A 22 -7.97 1.12 -3.59
C GLY A 22 -6.64 1.39 -2.88
N LEU A 23 -5.86 0.35 -2.57
CA LEU A 23 -4.59 0.44 -1.87
C LEU A 23 -3.43 0.38 -2.87
N GLN A 24 -2.51 1.34 -2.75
CA GLN A 24 -1.26 1.34 -3.51
C GLN A 24 -0.28 0.30 -2.96
N PHE A 25 -0.35 0.00 -1.66
CA PHE A 25 0.49 -1.02 -1.05
C PHE A 25 0.00 -2.43 -1.43
N PRO A 26 0.93 -3.37 -1.71
CA PRO A 26 0.56 -4.69 -2.18
C PRO A 26 -0.05 -5.55 -1.06
N VAL A 27 -1.32 -5.96 -1.24
CA VAL A 27 -2.06 -6.84 -0.31
C VAL A 27 -1.72 -8.32 -0.48
N GLY A 28 -1.28 -8.73 -1.69
CA GLY A 28 -1.03 -10.13 -2.04
C GLY A 28 0.01 -10.86 -1.16
N PRO A 29 1.20 -10.28 -0.92
CA PRO A 29 2.19 -10.85 -0.01
C PRO A 29 1.66 -10.98 1.42
N MET A 30 0.93 -9.97 1.92
CA MET A 30 0.35 -10.00 3.26
C MET A 30 -0.69 -11.10 3.40
N HIS A 31 -1.50 -11.32 2.37
CA HIS A 31 -2.45 -12.43 2.32
C HIS A 31 -1.76 -13.79 2.40
N LEU A 32 -0.62 -13.97 1.70
CA LEU A 32 0.16 -15.21 1.76
C LEU A 32 0.72 -15.48 3.16
N LEU A 33 1.30 -14.45 3.79
CA LEU A 33 1.87 -14.54 5.14
C LEU A 33 0.80 -14.82 6.20
N LEU A 34 -0.43 -14.36 5.98
CA LEU A 34 -1.54 -14.50 6.92
C LEU A 34 -2.42 -15.74 6.67
N ARG A 35 -2.02 -16.66 5.78
CA ARG A 35 -2.85 -17.82 5.36
C ARG A 35 -3.33 -18.74 6.48
N LYS A 36 -2.67 -18.76 7.65
CA LYS A 36 -3.03 -19.64 8.76
C LYS A 36 -3.78 -18.87 9.85
N GLY A 37 -5.08 -19.13 9.98
CA GLY A 37 -5.89 -18.71 11.14
C GLY A 37 -6.35 -17.24 11.16
N ASN A 38 -6.14 -16.47 10.10
CA ASN A 38 -6.53 -15.06 10.05
C ASN A 38 -7.79 -14.84 9.20
N SER A 39 -8.53 -13.77 9.52
CA SER A 39 -9.73 -13.38 8.81
C SER A 39 -9.42 -12.84 7.40
N ALA A 40 -10.37 -12.96 6.48
CA ALA A 40 -10.21 -12.52 5.09
C ALA A 40 -9.87 -11.02 4.94
N GLY A 41 -10.20 -10.19 5.95
CA GLY A 41 -9.91 -8.74 5.99
C GLY A 41 -8.56 -8.36 6.60
N ALA A 42 -7.89 -9.27 7.33
CA ALA A 42 -6.59 -9.02 7.95
C ALA A 42 -5.51 -8.46 7.00
N PRO A 43 -5.32 -8.98 5.76
CA PRO A 43 -4.27 -8.47 4.89
C PRO A 43 -4.56 -7.08 4.33
N VAL A 44 -5.84 -6.70 4.20
CA VAL A 44 -6.22 -5.35 3.76
C VAL A 44 -5.91 -4.35 4.87
N TYR A 45 -6.33 -4.66 6.10
CA TYR A 45 -6.05 -3.82 7.27
C TYR A 45 -4.54 -3.61 7.48
N LEU A 46 -3.75 -4.68 7.38
CA LEU A 46 -2.29 -4.60 7.48
C LEU A 46 -1.64 -3.80 6.34
N ALA A 47 -2.24 -3.74 5.15
CA ALA A 47 -1.74 -2.92 4.05
C ALA A 47 -2.10 -1.45 4.25
N THR A 48 -3.28 -1.16 4.81
CA THR A 48 -3.77 0.21 5.03
C THR A 48 -2.91 1.00 6.03
N ILE A 49 -2.48 0.37 7.13
CA ILE A 49 -1.69 1.06 8.17
C ILE A 49 -0.38 1.66 7.62
N PRO A 50 0.54 0.88 7.01
CA PRO A 50 1.79 1.42 6.50
C PRO A 50 1.58 2.34 5.31
N GLU A 51 0.52 2.15 4.50
CA GLU A 51 0.18 3.07 3.41
C GLU A 51 -0.21 4.45 3.94
N CYS A 52 -1.09 4.50 4.94
CA CYS A 52 -1.50 5.74 5.59
C CYS A 52 -0.32 6.44 6.28
N LEU A 53 0.51 5.70 7.01
CA LEU A 53 1.69 6.25 7.68
C LEU A 53 2.73 6.77 6.68
N ALA A 54 2.96 6.04 5.58
CA ALA A 54 3.89 6.48 4.54
C ALA A 54 3.38 7.75 3.84
N ALA A 55 2.07 7.82 3.55
CA ALA A 55 1.45 9.00 2.97
C ALA A 55 1.63 10.24 3.85
N GLU A 56 1.35 10.13 5.15
CA GLU A 56 1.48 11.24 6.10
C GLU A 56 2.94 11.74 6.23
N VAL A 57 3.89 10.81 6.34
CA VAL A 57 5.32 11.18 6.42
C VAL A 57 5.80 11.82 5.12
N LEU A 58 5.37 11.32 3.96
CA LEU A 58 5.74 11.87 2.66
C LEU A 58 5.09 13.24 2.42
N GLU A 59 3.87 13.46 2.88
CA GLU A 59 3.19 14.75 2.79
C GLU A 59 3.94 15.82 3.60
N LEU A 60 4.25 15.53 4.86
CA LEU A 60 5.00 16.44 5.73
C LEU A 60 6.42 16.70 5.19
N ALA A 61 7.11 15.66 4.70
CA ALA A 61 8.45 15.81 4.12
C ALA A 61 8.42 16.56 2.79
N GLY A 62 7.37 16.38 2.00
CA GLY A 62 7.13 17.13 0.77
C GLY A 62 6.90 18.61 1.05
N ASN A 63 6.10 18.94 2.06
CA ASN A 63 5.90 20.32 2.49
C ASN A 63 7.20 20.95 2.99
N ALA A 64 7.95 20.25 3.86
CA ALA A 64 9.27 20.72 4.29
C ALA A 64 10.25 20.93 3.11
N GLY A 65 10.21 20.08 2.09
CA GLY A 65 11.00 20.26 0.87
C GLY A 65 10.57 21.49 0.05
N ARG A 66 9.26 21.69 -0.13
CA ARG A 66 8.66 22.83 -0.82
C ARG A 66 9.00 24.15 -0.12
N ASP A 67 8.93 24.21 1.20
CA ASP A 67 9.31 25.38 2.01
C ASP A 67 10.78 25.76 1.81
N ASN A 68 11.62 24.78 1.46
CA ASN A 68 13.03 24.98 1.14
C ASN A 68 13.30 25.08 -0.38
N MET A 69 12.26 25.29 -1.19
CA MET A 69 12.32 25.42 -2.66
C MET A 69 12.99 24.24 -3.36
N LYS A 70 12.86 23.03 -2.82
CA LYS A 70 13.39 21.81 -3.43
C LYS A 70 12.27 20.89 -3.91
N ILE A 71 12.42 20.39 -5.13
CA ILE A 71 11.49 19.44 -5.76
C ILE A 71 11.71 18.02 -5.22
N ARG A 72 12.93 17.69 -4.80
CA ARG A 72 13.30 16.34 -4.33
C ARG A 72 13.30 16.27 -2.81
N ILE A 73 12.64 15.23 -2.26
CA ILE A 73 12.73 14.87 -0.85
C ILE A 73 14.12 14.27 -0.56
N ILE A 74 14.85 14.84 0.40
CA ILE A 74 16.14 14.35 0.91
C ILE A 74 16.01 13.95 2.39
N PRO A 75 16.97 13.18 2.97
CA PRO A 75 16.89 12.72 4.36
C PRO A 75 16.63 13.84 5.39
N ARG A 76 17.13 15.06 5.14
CA ARG A 76 16.87 16.23 6.02
C ARG A 76 15.38 16.56 6.14
N TYR A 77 14.61 16.49 5.05
CA TYR A 77 13.18 16.82 5.08
C TYR A 77 12.36 15.74 5.79
N LEU A 78 12.79 14.47 5.72
CA LEU A 78 12.22 13.40 6.54
C LEU A 78 12.48 13.65 8.03
N GLN A 79 13.70 14.05 8.39
CA GLN A 79 14.02 14.39 9.79
C GLN A 79 13.20 15.58 10.31
N LEU A 80 13.00 16.62 9.48
CA LEU A 80 12.17 17.77 9.84
C LEU A 80 10.70 17.37 10.02
N ALA A 81 10.14 16.61 9.09
CA ALA A 81 8.77 16.09 9.16
C ALA A 81 8.51 15.30 10.45
N ILE A 82 9.41 14.37 10.81
CA ILE A 82 9.29 13.56 12.03
C ILE A 82 9.36 14.43 13.30
N LYS A 83 10.26 15.41 13.33
CA LYS A 83 10.39 16.34 14.47
C LYS A 83 9.17 17.24 14.62
N GLN A 84 8.56 17.66 13.50
CA GLN A 84 7.41 18.56 13.51
C GLN A 84 6.13 17.82 13.92
N ARG A 85 5.92 16.58 13.48
CA ARG A 85 4.78 15.75 13.93
C ARG A 85 4.74 15.53 15.44
N ARG A 86 5.91 15.47 16.10
CA ARG A 86 6.02 15.33 17.57
C ARG A 86 5.60 16.59 18.34
N ARG A 87 5.35 17.72 17.66
CA ARG A 87 4.99 19.00 18.29
C ARG A 87 3.48 19.26 18.32
N VAL A 88 2.68 18.34 17.80
CA VAL A 88 1.21 18.35 17.86
C VAL A 88 0.76 17.31 18.88
#